data_AF-A0A2E0X7D0-F1
#
_entry.id   AF-A0A2E0X7D0-F1
#
_cell.length_a   1.000
_cell.length_b   1.000
_cell.length_c   1.000
_cell.angle_alpha   90.00
_cell.angle_beta   90.00
_cell.angle_gamma   90.00
#
_symmetry.space_group_name_H-M   'P 1'
#
loop_
_entity.id
_entity.type
_entity.pdbx_description
1 polymer ?
#
loop_
_entity_poly.entity_id
_entity_poly.type
_entity_poly.pdbx_seq_one_letter_code
_entity_poly.pdbx_strand_id
1 'polypeptide(L)' 'MNARFRPHAFALVIAVAAVIALAASSAHARGPISYNNPFRSFNIGGVNYGSMQWERQHRTRNVSSAVVRRGGLFRRR' A
#
# COMPACT_ATOMS: atom_id res chain seq x y z
N MET A 1 -35.62 -14.99 -28.75
CA MET A 1 -35.20 -15.54 -27.43
C MET A 1 -34.92 -14.35 -26.53
N ASN A 2 -35.90 -13.94 -25.71
CA ASN A 2 -35.79 -12.68 -24.96
C ASN A 2 -35.40 -13.00 -23.52
N ALA A 3 -34.11 -12.82 -23.20
CA ALA A 3 -33.62 -12.93 -21.84
C ALA A 3 -34.24 -11.81 -20.99
N ARG A 4 -35.29 -12.15 -20.24
CA ARG A 4 -35.91 -11.23 -19.27
C ARG A 4 -34.92 -11.07 -18.13
N PHE A 5 -34.17 -9.97 -18.12
CA PHE A 5 -33.29 -9.60 -17.02
C PHE A 5 -34.12 -9.55 -15.73
N ARG A 6 -33.82 -10.45 -14.80
CA ARG A 6 -34.46 -10.50 -13.49
C ARG A 6 -33.77 -9.43 -12.63
N PRO A 7 -34.45 -8.33 -12.27
CA PRO A 7 -33.81 -7.19 -11.62
C PRO A 7 -33.12 -7.56 -10.29
N HIS A 8 -33.63 -8.59 -9.60
CA HIS A 8 -33.05 -9.11 -8.37
C HIS A 8 -31.68 -9.77 -8.57
N ALA A 9 -31.45 -10.43 -9.72
CA ALA A 9 -30.15 -11.03 -10.02
C ALA A 9 -29.08 -9.95 -10.24
N PHE A 10 -29.47 -8.83 -10.87
CA PHE A 10 -28.58 -7.70 -11.08
C PHE A 10 -28.25 -6.98 -9.76
N ALA A 11 -29.25 -6.77 -8.90
CA ALA A 11 -29.06 -6.19 -7.57
C ALA A 11 -28.14 -7.05 -6.68
N LEU A 12 -28.28 -8.37 -6.73
CA LEU A 12 -27.42 -9.31 -6.00
C LEU A 12 -25.96 -9.20 -6.47
N VAL A 13 -25.73 -9.15 -7.78
CA VAL A 13 -24.39 -9.00 -8.36
C VAL A 13 -23.73 -7.70 -7.91
N ILE A 14 -24.48 -6.59 -7.91
CA ILE A 14 -23.97 -5.30 -7.41
C ILE A 14 -23.62 -5.38 -5.92
N ALA A 15 -24.49 -5.97 -5.10
CA ALA A 15 -24.26 -6.11 -3.67
C ALA A 15 -23.01 -6.94 -3.37
N VAL A 16 -22.82 -8.06 -4.06
CA VAL A 16 -21.62 -8.91 -3.93
C VAL A 16 -20.37 -8.16 -4.38
N ALA A 17 -20.41 -7.45 -5.51
CA ALA A 17 -19.29 -6.67 -5.99
C ALA A 17 -18.89 -5.55 -5.00
N ALA A 18 -19.87 -4.90 -4.37
CA ALA A 18 -19.63 -3.86 -3.37
C ALA A 18 -18.94 -4.41 -2.11
N VAL A 19 -19.36 -5.59 -1.63
CA VAL A 19 -18.72 -6.26 -0.48
C VAL A 19 -17.28 -6.65 -0.80
N ILE A 20 -17.03 -7.19 -2.00
CA ILE A 20 -15.67 -7.55 -2.44
C ILE A 20 -14.78 -6.31 -2.56
N ALA A 21 -15.28 -5.21 -3.13
CA ALA A 21 -14.53 -3.96 -3.26
C ALA A 21 -14.19 -3.33 -1.89
N LEU A 22 -15.11 -3.41 -0.93
CA LEU A 22 -14.88 -2.95 0.43
C LEU A 22 -13.81 -3.81 1.14
N ALA A 23 -13.89 -5.13 0.98
CA ALA A 23 -12.90 -6.06 1.53
C ALA A 23 -11.50 -5.91 0.91
N ALA A 24 -11.42 -5.59 -0.39
CA ALA A 24 -10.15 -5.39 -1.09
C ALA A 24 -9.46 -4.05 -0.76
N SER A 25 -10.22 -3.07 -0.25
CA SER A 25 -9.70 -1.73 0.04
C SER A 25 -8.71 -1.70 1.22
N SER A 26 -8.73 -2.69 2.11
CA SER A 26 -7.81 -2.80 3.26
C SER A 26 -6.38 -3.20 2.87
N ALA A 27 -6.15 -3.66 1.64
CA ALA A 27 -4.87 -4.19 1.19
C ALA A 27 -3.96 -3.17 0.48
N HIS A 28 -4.33 -1.88 0.43
CA HIS A 28 -3.45 -0.83 -0.12
C HIS A 28 -2.31 -0.52 0.85
N ALA A 29 -1.33 -1.42 0.91
CA ALA A 29 -0.06 -1.20 1.60
C ALA A 29 0.67 -0.02 0.93
N ARG A 30 0.84 1.04 1.71
CA ARG A 30 1.38 2.34 1.32
C ARG A 30 2.90 2.25 1.14
N GLY A 31 3.35 1.63 0.04
CA GLY A 31 4.78 1.45 -0.28
C GLY A 31 5.52 0.48 0.66
N PRO A 32 6.78 0.12 0.33
CA PRO A 32 7.58 -0.74 1.18
C PRO A 32 7.92 -0.02 2.50
N ILE A 33 7.54 -0.62 3.63
CA ILE A 33 7.94 -0.20 4.99
C ILE A 33 9.44 -0.49 5.15
N SER A 34 10.18 0.42 5.78
CA SER A 34 11.62 0.27 6.00
C SER A 34 11.93 -0.97 6.84
N TYR A 35 12.98 -1.70 6.47
CA TYR A 35 13.45 -2.85 7.25
C TYR A 35 13.81 -2.47 8.69
N ASN A 36 14.32 -1.25 8.90
CA ASN A 36 14.72 -0.78 10.23
C ASN A 36 13.54 -0.26 11.07
N ASN A 37 12.31 -0.30 10.55
CA ASN A 37 11.14 0.12 11.29
C ASN A 37 10.77 -0.95 12.34
N PRO A 38 10.89 -0.66 13.66
CA PRO A 38 10.60 -1.64 14.71
C PRO A 38 9.10 -1.98 14.77
N PHE A 39 8.25 -1.13 14.20
CA PHE A 39 6.81 -1.33 14.17
C PHE A 39 6.33 -2.06 12.91
N ARG A 40 7.23 -2.51 12.01
CA ARG A 40 6.87 -3.09 10.70
C ARG A 40 6.00 -4.34 10.75
N SER A 41 6.07 -5.13 11.82
CA SER A 41 5.41 -6.43 11.96
C SER A 41 4.08 -6.41 12.71
N PHE A 42 3.73 -5.29 13.35
CA PHE A 42 2.48 -5.17 14.12
C PHE A 42 1.32 -4.90 13.15
N ASN A 43 0.78 -5.93 12.52
CA ASN A 43 -0.33 -5.78 11.59
C ASN A 43 -1.61 -6.37 12.20
N ILE A 44 -2.26 -5.59 13.06
CA ILE A 44 -3.52 -5.97 13.71
C ILE A 44 -4.67 -5.60 12.77
N GLY A 45 -4.84 -6.34 11.68
CA GLY A 45 -6.02 -6.28 10.81
C GLY A 45 -6.30 -4.93 10.12
N GLY A 46 -5.34 -4.01 10.03
CA GLY A 46 -5.59 -2.67 9.50
C GLY A 46 -4.35 -1.78 9.38
N VAL A 47 -4.56 -0.47 9.39
CA VAL A 47 -3.51 0.54 9.19
C VAL A 47 -2.63 0.66 10.44
N ASN A 48 -1.33 0.39 10.31
CA ASN A 48 -0.37 0.54 11.41
C ASN A 48 0.15 1.99 11.51
N TYR A 49 -0.46 2.78 12.39
CA TYR A 49 -0.12 4.19 12.61
C TYR A 49 1.26 4.42 13.22
N GLY A 50 1.73 3.53 14.11
CA GLY A 50 3.06 3.61 14.70
C GLY A 50 4.16 3.45 13.65
N SER A 51 3.97 2.48 12.74
CA SER A 51 4.82 2.28 11.57
C SER A 51 4.83 3.52 10.67
N MET A 52 3.66 4.09 10.35
CA MET A 52 3.59 5.30 9.53
C MET A 52 4.26 6.52 10.17
N GLN A 53 4.10 6.72 11.49
CA GLN A 53 4.74 7.82 12.20
C GLN A 53 6.26 7.67 12.21
N TRP A 54 6.76 6.46 12.46
CA TRP A 54 8.19 6.16 12.41
C TRP A 54 8.76 6.41 11.01
N GLU A 55 8.07 5.95 9.96
CA GLU A 55 8.48 6.20 8.57
C GLU A 55 8.57 7.69 8.28
N ARG A 56 7.57 8.50 8.66
CA ARG A 56 7.59 9.95 8.43
C ARG A 56 8.80 10.63 9.07
N GLN A 57 9.17 10.20 10.28
CA GLN A 57 10.31 10.76 11.01
C GLN A 57 11.66 10.34 10.42
N HIS A 58 11.77 9.13 9.86
CA HIS A 58 13.05 8.54 9.44
C HIS A 58 13.28 8.57 7.92
N ARG A 59 12.23 8.74 7.10
CA ARG A 59 12.32 8.73 5.64
C ARG A 59 13.11 9.92 5.09
N THR A 60 13.13 11.05 5.80
CA THR A 60 13.95 12.21 5.44
C THR A 60 15.45 11.91 5.45
N ARG A 61 15.92 10.95 6.27
CA ARG A 61 17.35 10.59 6.36
C ARG A 61 17.84 9.71 5.21
N ASN A 62 16.96 8.94 4.57
CA ASN A 62 17.36 7.92 3.59
C ASN A 62 17.45 8.46 2.14
N VAL A 63 16.85 9.62 1.84
CA VAL A 63 16.92 10.22 0.49
C VAL A 63 18.34 10.71 0.18
N SER A 64 19.11 11.12 1.20
CA SER A 64 20.47 11.63 1.04
C SER A 64 21.49 10.57 0.62
N SER A 65 21.25 9.28 0.90
CA SER A 65 22.23 8.21 0.63
C SER A 65 22.08 7.58 -0.76
N ALA A 66 20.90 7.68 -1.37
CA ALA A 66 20.64 7.09 -2.69
C ALA A 66 21.24 7.90 -3.85
N VAL A 67 21.30 9.24 -3.71
CA VAL A 67 21.86 10.13 -4.73
C VAL A 67 23.40 10.12 -4.73
N VAL A 68 24.03 10.02 -3.56
CA VAL A 68 25.50 10.04 -3.44
C VAL A 68 26.15 8.79 -4.05
N ARG A 69 25.48 7.64 -3.95
CA ARG A 69 26.04 6.36 -4.46
C ARG A 69 26.06 6.23 -5.99
N ARG A 70 25.38 7.11 -6.73
CA ARG A 70 25.31 7.03 -8.21
C ARG A 70 26.24 8.02 -8.94
N GLY A 71 26.83 8.99 -8.24
CA GLY A 71 27.63 10.07 -8.85
C GLY A 71 29.14 10.07 -8.53
N GLY A 72 29.62 9.16 -7.69
CA GLY A 72 30.97 9.24 -7.10
C GLY A 72 32.09 8.47 -7.82
N LEU A 73 31.92 8.07 -9.09
CA LEU A 73 32.88 7.21 -9.80
C LEU A 73 33.45 7.82 -11.10
N PHE A 74 33.65 9.14 -11.14
CA PHE A 74 34.40 9.81 -12.22
C PHE A 74 35.34 10.91 -11.69
N ARG A 75 36.22 10.56 -10.75
CA ARG A 75 37.42 11.35 -10.48
C ARG A 75 38.64 10.44 -10.42
N ARG A 76 39.06 10.00 -11.61
CA ARG A 76 40.38 9.41 -11.81
C ARG A 76 41.15 10.28 -12.80
N ARG A 77 42.28 10.76 -12.29
CA ARG A 77 43.44 11.37 -12.95
C ARG A 77 43.30 12.85 -13.25
#